data_AF-A0A7X7DY46-F1
#
_entry.id   AF-A0A7X7DY46-F1
#
_cell.length_a   1.000
_cell.length_b   1.000
_cell.length_c   1.000
_cell.angle_alpha   90.00
_cell.angle_beta   90.00
_cell.angle_gamma   90.00
#
_symmetry.space_group_name_H-M   'P 1'
#
loop_
_entity.id
_entity.type
_entity.pdbx_description
1 polymer ?
#
loop_
_entity_poly.entity_id
_entity_poly.type
_entity_poly.pdbx_seq_one_letter_code
_entity_poly.pdbx_strand_id
1 'polypeptide(L)'
;AVNVCVAVGLGKAAPGKDYYALYIWGAANDGPIGIYRSIDKGTTWERINDDRHQFGGPGNGNFVVGDFNVYGRVYMSSVGRGLIYGEPEGTISIKHASRHVSVPVQMYRKGNMIISNSNADIHLMNLSGRLIRKSEFVHGSSRLDLSGLKHGIYLAKCNSSTIKITVTK
;
A
#
# COMPACT_ATOMS: atom_id res chain seq x y z
N ALA A 1 -4.03 5.64 -37.35
CA ALA A 1 -2.67 6.14 -37.65
C ALA A 1 -2.09 6.82 -36.41
N VAL A 2 -0.76 7.00 -36.32
CA VAL A 2 -0.14 7.76 -35.23
C VAL A 2 -0.28 9.26 -35.51
N ASN A 3 -0.83 10.02 -34.57
CA ASN A 3 -1.01 11.46 -34.66
C ASN A 3 0.12 12.22 -33.98
N VAL A 4 0.60 11.71 -32.84
CA VAL A 4 1.71 12.29 -32.06
C VAL A 4 2.62 11.17 -31.59
N CYS A 5 3.93 11.36 -31.71
CA CYS A 5 4.93 10.46 -31.16
C CYS A 5 6.00 11.27 -30.45
N VAL A 6 6.13 11.11 -29.13
CA VAL A 6 7.15 11.77 -28.32
C VAL A 6 8.33 10.83 -28.07
N ALA A 7 8.04 9.55 -27.81
CA ALA A 7 9.02 8.50 -27.62
C ALA A 7 8.50 7.19 -28.22
N VAL A 8 9.42 6.35 -28.69
CA VAL A 8 9.14 5.04 -29.27
C VAL A 8 10.14 4.01 -28.77
N GLY A 9 9.69 2.78 -28.57
CA GLY A 9 10.54 1.65 -28.20
C GLY A 9 10.00 0.32 -28.70
N LEU A 10 10.86 -0.69 -28.63
CA LEU A 10 10.57 -2.07 -29.01
C LEU A 10 10.47 -2.95 -27.77
N GLY A 11 9.78 -4.07 -27.89
CA GLY A 11 9.77 -5.15 -26.90
C GLY A 11 9.45 -6.50 -27.52
N LYS A 12 9.36 -7.53 -26.70
CA LYS A 12 9.08 -8.90 -27.11
C LYS A 12 7.83 -8.96 -28.01
N ALA A 13 7.92 -9.74 -29.08
CA ALA A 13 6.80 -9.99 -29.98
C ALA A 13 5.61 -10.59 -29.23
N ALA A 14 4.39 -10.28 -29.69
CA ALA A 14 3.19 -10.94 -29.21
C ALA A 14 3.20 -12.44 -29.54
N PRO A 15 2.53 -13.30 -28.77
CA PRO A 15 2.38 -14.71 -29.12
C PRO A 15 1.87 -14.88 -30.56
N GLY A 16 2.58 -15.69 -31.34
CA GLY A 16 2.26 -15.93 -32.75
C GLY A 16 2.62 -14.79 -33.72
N LYS A 17 3.34 -13.75 -33.27
CA LYS A 17 3.88 -12.70 -34.15
C LYS A 17 5.40 -12.85 -34.32
N ASP A 18 5.87 -12.45 -35.49
CA ASP A 18 7.26 -12.54 -35.93
C ASP A 18 8.02 -11.20 -35.83
N TYR A 19 7.34 -10.15 -35.33
CA TYR A 19 7.86 -8.81 -35.22
C TYR A 19 7.73 -8.28 -33.79
N TYR A 20 8.71 -7.50 -33.36
CA TYR A 20 8.71 -6.87 -32.04
C TYR A 20 7.45 -6.03 -31.80
N ALA A 21 6.93 -6.07 -30.58
CA ALA A 21 5.88 -5.14 -30.20
C ALA A 21 6.45 -3.72 -30.20
N LEU A 22 5.72 -2.78 -30.80
CA LEU A 22 6.05 -1.37 -30.76
C LEU A 22 5.33 -0.72 -29.58
N TYR A 23 6.01 0.16 -28.87
CA TYR A 23 5.44 1.00 -27.82
C TYR A 23 5.72 2.46 -28.13
N ILE A 24 4.74 3.32 -27.93
CA ILE A 24 4.92 4.78 -28.03
C ILE A 24 4.35 5.49 -26.81
N TRP A 25 4.94 6.62 -26.45
CA TRP A 25 4.25 7.67 -25.70
C TRP A 25 3.83 8.74 -26.72
N GLY A 26 2.54 8.98 -26.84
CA GLY A 26 1.98 9.82 -27.90
C GLY A 26 0.48 9.64 -28.04
N ALA A 27 -0.03 9.87 -29.24
CA ALA A 27 -1.44 9.72 -29.59
C ALA A 27 -1.58 8.96 -30.90
N ALA A 28 -2.53 8.03 -30.96
CA ALA A 28 -2.88 7.29 -32.16
C ALA A 28 -4.39 7.17 -32.30
N ASN A 29 -4.85 7.07 -33.56
CA ASN A 29 -6.25 6.95 -33.95
C ASN A 29 -7.13 8.10 -33.41
N ASP A 30 -6.59 9.33 -33.44
CA ASP A 30 -7.21 10.55 -32.89
C ASP A 30 -7.56 10.42 -31.39
N GLY A 31 -6.92 9.47 -30.71
CA GLY A 31 -7.08 9.23 -29.28
C GLY A 31 -6.26 10.20 -28.42
N PRO A 32 -6.50 10.18 -27.10
CA PRO A 32 -5.79 11.02 -26.14
C PRO A 32 -4.30 10.64 -26.02
N ILE A 33 -3.48 11.55 -25.51
CA ILE A 33 -2.08 11.22 -25.20
C ILE A 33 -2.02 10.08 -24.16
N GLY A 34 -1.09 9.15 -24.37
CA GLY A 34 -0.81 8.07 -23.45
C GLY A 34 0.24 7.10 -23.98
N ILE A 35 0.29 5.91 -23.39
CA ILE A 35 1.12 4.80 -23.86
C ILE A 35 0.29 3.96 -24.80
N TYR A 36 0.79 3.74 -26.01
CA TYR A 36 0.15 2.86 -27.00
C TYR A 36 1.07 1.71 -27.38
N ARG A 37 0.47 0.57 -27.72
CA ARG A 37 1.15 -0.63 -28.22
C ARG A 37 0.63 -1.03 -29.60
N SER A 38 1.54 -1.47 -30.47
CA SER A 38 1.22 -2.15 -31.73
C SER A 38 1.91 -3.50 -31.79
N ILE A 39 1.21 -4.51 -32.34
CA ILE A 39 1.71 -5.88 -32.50
C ILE A 39 1.71 -6.35 -33.97
N ASP A 40 1.48 -5.41 -34.88
CA ASP A 40 1.27 -5.63 -36.32
C ASP A 40 2.02 -4.58 -37.15
N LYS A 41 3.25 -4.28 -36.73
CA LYS A 41 4.18 -3.39 -37.44
C LYS A 41 3.64 -1.96 -37.58
N GLY A 42 2.86 -1.49 -36.60
CA GLY A 42 2.31 -0.13 -36.56
C GLY A 42 1.00 0.05 -37.31
N THR A 43 0.37 -1.05 -37.77
CA THR A 43 -0.90 -1.00 -38.51
C THR A 43 -2.06 -0.62 -37.59
N THR A 44 -2.16 -1.27 -36.42
CA THR A 44 -3.13 -0.96 -35.37
C THR A 44 -2.44 -0.60 -34.07
N TRP A 45 -3.12 0.21 -33.24
CA TRP A 45 -2.60 0.74 -31.99
C TRP A 45 -3.66 0.63 -30.90
N GLU A 46 -3.27 0.07 -29.77
CA GLU A 46 -4.07 -0.07 -28.56
C GLU A 46 -3.49 0.85 -27.48
N ARG A 47 -4.32 1.68 -26.85
CA ARG A 47 -3.88 2.46 -25.67
C ARG A 47 -3.81 1.53 -24.46
N ILE A 48 -2.65 1.43 -23.84
CA ILE A 48 -2.38 0.49 -22.74
C ILE A 48 -2.31 1.15 -21.36
N ASN A 49 -2.48 2.48 -21.29
CA ASN A 49 -2.73 3.20 -20.04
C ASN A 49 -4.10 3.89 -20.06
N ASP A 50 -4.51 4.44 -18.91
CA ASP A 50 -5.74 5.21 -18.74
C ASP A 50 -5.45 6.64 -18.26
N ASP A 51 -6.48 7.48 -18.17
CA ASP A 51 -6.35 8.90 -17.82
C ASP A 51 -5.87 9.13 -16.37
N ARG A 52 -5.96 8.14 -15.50
CA ARG A 52 -5.43 8.20 -14.13
C ARG A 52 -3.95 7.79 -14.05
N HIS A 53 -3.42 7.16 -15.10
CA HIS A 53 -2.06 6.62 -15.17
C HIS A 53 -1.22 7.31 -16.26
N GLN A 54 -1.10 8.64 -16.17
CA GLN A 54 -0.33 9.47 -17.11
C GLN A 54 1.07 9.86 -16.62
N PHE A 55 1.30 9.86 -15.30
CA PHE A 55 2.60 10.06 -14.64
C PHE A 55 3.38 11.35 -15.00
N GLY A 56 2.75 12.33 -15.66
CA GLY A 56 3.41 13.52 -16.18
C GLY A 56 4.18 13.30 -17.48
N GLY A 57 3.98 12.16 -18.15
CA GLY A 57 4.69 11.77 -19.36
C GLY A 57 6.14 11.35 -19.12
N PRO A 58 6.92 11.16 -20.19
CA PRO A 58 8.22 10.51 -20.13
C PRO A 58 9.32 11.40 -19.50
N GLY A 59 9.09 12.70 -19.34
CA GLY A 59 9.97 13.61 -18.59
C GLY A 59 11.41 13.63 -19.09
N ASN A 60 12.37 13.82 -18.17
CA ASN A 60 13.79 14.02 -18.48
C ASN A 60 14.45 12.86 -19.22
N GLY A 61 14.06 11.62 -18.89
CA GLY A 61 14.60 10.43 -19.56
C GLY A 61 14.07 10.26 -20.99
N ASN A 62 12.91 10.87 -21.29
CA ASN A 62 12.23 10.84 -22.58
C ASN A 62 12.22 9.48 -23.30
N PHE A 63 11.94 8.38 -22.57
CA PHE A 63 11.87 7.05 -23.17
C PHE A 63 10.60 6.28 -22.82
N VAL A 64 10.23 5.37 -23.73
CA VAL A 64 9.32 4.25 -23.52
C VAL A 64 9.97 3.02 -24.18
N VAL A 65 10.03 1.89 -23.50
CA VAL A 65 10.68 0.68 -24.02
C VAL A 65 10.00 -0.57 -23.49
N GLY A 66 9.81 -1.57 -24.34
CA GLY A 66 9.26 -2.86 -23.95
C GLY A 66 10.34 -3.80 -23.40
N ASP A 67 9.93 -4.79 -22.61
CA ASP A 67 10.80 -5.89 -22.19
C ASP A 67 10.98 -6.89 -23.35
N PHE A 68 12.22 -7.30 -23.65
CA PHE A 68 12.49 -8.31 -24.69
C PHE A 68 12.28 -9.77 -24.24
N ASN A 69 12.09 -10.00 -22.94
CA ASN A 69 11.85 -11.31 -22.33
C ASN A 69 10.37 -11.53 -21.98
N VAL A 70 9.64 -10.47 -21.65
CA VAL A 70 8.23 -10.52 -21.22
C VAL A 70 7.33 -9.75 -22.18
N TYR A 71 6.44 -10.45 -22.88
CA TYR A 71 5.49 -9.79 -23.79
C TYR A 71 4.56 -8.86 -23.02
N GLY A 72 4.34 -7.66 -23.56
CA GLY A 72 3.40 -6.69 -23.01
C GLY A 72 3.97 -5.82 -21.89
N ARG A 73 5.11 -6.18 -21.30
CA ARG A 73 5.76 -5.33 -20.30
C ARG A 73 6.38 -4.12 -20.98
N VAL A 74 6.10 -2.93 -20.42
CA VAL A 74 6.64 -1.65 -20.88
C VAL A 74 7.22 -0.87 -19.71
N TYR A 75 8.29 -0.13 -19.97
CA TYR A 75 8.95 0.79 -19.05
C TYR A 75 8.94 2.20 -19.63
N MET A 76 8.75 3.21 -18.78
CA MET A 76 8.77 4.61 -19.18
C MET A 76 9.44 5.44 -18.10
N SER A 77 10.28 6.40 -18.50
CA SER A 77 10.77 7.43 -17.58
C SER A 77 9.65 8.35 -17.10
N SER A 78 9.93 9.21 -16.12
CA SER A 78 8.99 10.24 -15.68
C SER A 78 9.74 11.47 -15.17
N VAL A 79 9.03 12.57 -14.94
CA VAL A 79 9.58 13.81 -14.38
C VAL A 79 9.98 13.73 -12.89
N GLY A 80 9.53 12.70 -12.17
CA GLY A 80 9.74 12.60 -10.72
C GLY A 80 9.04 11.44 -10.00
N ARG A 81 8.53 10.46 -10.74
CA ARG A 81 7.83 9.28 -10.19
C ARG A 81 8.64 7.98 -10.37
N GLY A 82 9.95 8.11 -10.58
CA GLY A 82 10.85 6.98 -10.84
C GLY A 82 10.61 6.35 -12.22
N LEU A 83 10.94 5.06 -12.32
CA LEU A 83 10.69 4.24 -13.49
C LEU A 83 9.27 3.66 -13.42
N ILE A 84 8.43 4.04 -14.36
CA ILE A 84 7.10 3.47 -14.49
C ILE A 84 7.22 2.17 -15.26
N TYR A 85 6.51 1.13 -14.82
CA TYR A 85 6.31 -0.09 -15.59
C TYR A 85 4.83 -0.46 -15.66
N GLY A 86 4.44 -1.17 -16.72
CA GLY A 86 3.09 -1.69 -16.90
C GLY A 86 3.10 -3.04 -17.63
N GLU A 87 2.07 -3.85 -17.40
CA GLU A 87 1.89 -5.19 -17.99
C GLU A 87 0.41 -5.43 -18.36
N PRO A 88 0.11 -6.32 -19.34
CA PRO A 88 -1.25 -6.76 -19.65
C PRO A 88 -1.70 -7.73 -18.55
N GLU A 89 -2.89 -7.51 -17.98
CA GLU A 89 -3.26 -7.96 -16.63
C GLU A 89 -2.43 -7.22 -15.57
N GLY A 90 -2.98 -6.07 -15.14
CA GLY A 90 -2.31 -5.16 -14.21
C GLY A 90 -1.66 -5.95 -13.08
N THR A 91 -0.38 -5.63 -12.83
CA THR A 91 0.47 -6.24 -11.82
C THR A 91 -0.34 -6.89 -10.72
N ILE A 92 -0.32 -8.23 -10.66
CA ILE A 92 -0.78 -8.92 -9.47
C ILE A 92 0.02 -8.27 -8.36
N SER A 93 -0.65 -7.43 -7.56
CA SER A 93 -0.03 -6.85 -6.40
C SER A 93 0.53 -8.05 -5.67
N ILE A 94 1.87 -8.13 -5.57
CA ILE A 94 2.46 -9.11 -4.68
C ILE A 94 1.77 -8.77 -3.37
N LYS A 95 0.91 -9.68 -2.92
CA LYS A 95 0.42 -9.64 -1.55
C LYS A 95 1.69 -9.87 -0.78
N HIS A 96 2.42 -8.80 -0.48
CA HIS A 96 3.35 -8.82 0.62
C HIS A 96 2.49 -9.40 1.72
N ALA A 97 2.82 -10.61 2.16
CA ALA A 97 2.30 -11.09 3.41
C ALA A 97 2.58 -9.92 4.33
N SER A 98 1.51 -9.24 4.77
CA SER A 98 1.63 -8.25 5.83
C SER A 98 2.25 -9.06 6.93
N ARG A 99 3.58 -9.00 7.03
CA ARG A 99 4.29 -9.34 8.22
C ARG A 99 3.81 -8.25 9.14
N HIS A 100 2.66 -8.50 9.77
CA HIS A 100 2.34 -7.87 11.02
C HIS A 100 3.57 -8.13 11.86
N VAL A 101 4.43 -7.12 11.96
CA VAL A 101 5.44 -7.09 13.00
C VAL A 101 4.60 -7.25 14.25
N SER A 102 4.64 -8.43 14.86
CA SER A 102 3.99 -8.70 16.11
C SER A 102 4.74 -7.87 17.15
N VAL A 103 4.40 -6.59 17.24
CA VAL A 103 4.85 -5.77 18.35
C VAL A 103 4.27 -6.48 19.58
N PRO A 104 5.11 -6.98 20.51
CA PRO A 104 4.58 -7.65 21.69
C PRO A 104 3.61 -6.69 22.37
N VAL A 105 2.40 -7.17 22.62
CA VAL A 105 1.41 -6.41 23.37
C VAL A 105 1.98 -6.21 24.77
N GLN A 106 2.34 -4.98 25.08
CA GLN A 106 2.81 -4.55 26.37
C GLN A 106 1.69 -3.78 27.06
N MET A 107 1.45 -4.12 28.31
CA MET A 107 0.57 -3.36 29.19
C MET A 107 1.35 -3.08 30.48
N TYR A 108 1.52 -1.81 30.80
CA TYR A 108 2.30 -1.39 31.96
C TYR A 108 1.68 -0.17 32.63
N ARG A 109 2.02 0.01 33.91
CA ARG A 109 1.62 1.18 34.68
C ARG A 109 2.70 2.26 34.58
N LYS A 110 2.28 3.50 34.29
CA LYS A 110 3.10 4.71 34.36
C LYS A 110 2.39 5.74 35.24
N GLY A 111 2.81 5.84 36.50
CA GLY A 111 2.17 6.71 37.49
C GLY A 111 0.71 6.31 37.73
N ASN A 112 -0.22 7.25 37.51
CA ASN A 112 -1.67 7.00 37.62
C ASN A 112 -2.28 6.47 36.32
N MET A 113 -1.51 6.21 35.27
CA MET A 113 -2.02 5.66 34.01
C MET A 113 -1.61 4.21 33.82
N ILE A 114 -2.51 3.42 33.24
CA ILE A 114 -2.18 2.15 32.60
C ILE A 114 -2.16 2.40 31.10
N ILE A 115 -1.11 1.93 30.43
CA ILE A 115 -0.92 2.11 29.00
C ILE A 115 -0.79 0.73 28.36
N SER A 116 -1.53 0.50 27.28
CA SER A 116 -1.37 -0.65 26.41
C SER A 116 -1.21 -0.21 24.96
N ASN A 117 -0.31 -0.88 24.22
CA ASN A 117 -0.14 -0.75 22.76
C ASN A 117 -0.99 -1.78 21.98
N SER A 118 -1.97 -2.41 22.63
CA SER A 118 -2.87 -3.35 21.98
C SER A 118 -3.91 -2.62 21.14
N ASN A 119 -4.60 -3.38 20.28
CA ASN A 119 -5.76 -2.95 19.51
C ASN A 119 -7.09 -3.06 20.29
N ALA A 120 -7.05 -3.10 21.62
CA ALA A 120 -8.23 -3.34 22.45
C ALA A 120 -8.24 -2.44 23.69
N ASP A 121 -9.42 -2.34 24.29
CA ASP A 121 -9.62 -1.58 25.51
C ASP A 121 -8.97 -2.27 26.72
N ILE A 122 -8.58 -1.46 27.71
CA ILE A 122 -8.15 -1.92 29.02
C ILE A 122 -9.39 -2.00 29.90
N HIS A 123 -9.63 -3.16 30.49
CA HIS A 123 -10.69 -3.40 31.46
C HIS A 123 -10.07 -3.50 32.86
N LEU A 124 -10.40 -2.57 33.74
CA LEU A 124 -9.97 -2.58 35.13
C LEU A 124 -11.06 -3.22 35.99
N MET A 125 -10.73 -4.32 36.66
CA MET A 125 -11.65 -5.11 37.49
C MET A 125 -11.17 -5.16 38.94
N ASN A 126 -12.08 -5.31 39.89
CA ASN A 126 -11.71 -5.67 41.27
C ASN A 126 -11.49 -7.20 41.39
N LEU A 127 -11.10 -7.66 42.58
CA LEU A 127 -10.88 -9.11 42.84
C LEU A 127 -12.16 -9.96 42.79
N SER A 128 -13.35 -9.36 42.80
CA SER A 128 -14.62 -10.08 42.60
C SER A 128 -15.02 -10.18 41.12
N GLY A 129 -14.15 -9.73 40.19
CA GLY A 129 -14.43 -9.73 38.74
C GLY A 129 -15.35 -8.60 38.26
N ARG A 130 -15.76 -7.68 39.15
CA ARG A 130 -16.59 -6.52 38.75
C ARG A 130 -15.74 -5.51 37.99
N LEU A 131 -16.22 -5.09 36.83
CA LEU A 131 -15.63 -4.00 36.05
C LEU A 131 -15.78 -2.67 36.82
N ILE A 132 -14.65 -1.99 37.02
CA ILE A 132 -14.54 -0.70 37.73
C ILE A 132 -14.39 0.44 36.74
N ARG A 133 -13.57 0.26 35.71
CA ARG A 133 -13.29 1.27 34.67
C ARG A 133 -12.87 0.59 33.37
N LYS A 134 -13.12 1.26 32.25
CA LYS A 134 -12.72 0.82 30.91
C LYS A 134 -12.05 1.99 30.18
N SER A 135 -11.03 1.73 29.37
CA SER A 135 -10.46 2.72 28.46
C SER A 135 -11.14 2.69 27.10
N GLU A 136 -10.81 3.67 26.25
CA GLU A 136 -11.09 3.62 24.83
C GLU A 136 -9.78 3.46 24.06
N PHE A 137 -9.77 2.50 23.14
CA PHE A 137 -8.71 2.36 22.17
C PHE A 137 -8.74 3.53 21.18
N VAL A 138 -7.62 4.27 21.10
CA VAL A 138 -7.44 5.36 20.16
C VAL A 138 -6.12 5.15 19.42
N HIS A 139 -6.23 4.91 18.11
CA HIS A 139 -5.11 4.87 17.16
C HIS A 139 -3.83 4.16 17.68
N GLY A 140 -3.96 2.88 18.06
CA GLY A 140 -2.81 2.04 18.42
C GLY A 140 -2.43 2.05 19.90
N SER A 141 -3.21 2.73 20.75
CA SER A 141 -2.98 2.70 22.20
C SER A 141 -4.26 2.86 23.01
N SER A 142 -4.28 2.19 24.16
CA SER A 142 -5.31 2.32 25.17
C SER A 142 -4.70 2.89 26.45
N ARG A 143 -5.37 3.86 27.06
CA ARG A 143 -4.91 4.53 28.28
C ARG A 143 -6.03 4.54 29.30
N LEU A 144 -5.76 4.08 30.52
CA LEU A 144 -6.72 4.03 31.62
C LEU A 144 -6.16 4.77 32.83
N ASP A 145 -6.83 5.83 33.26
CA ASP A 145 -6.49 6.57 34.47
C ASP A 145 -6.94 5.81 35.72
N LEU A 146 -6.15 5.87 36.79
CA LEU A 146 -6.36 5.25 38.10
C LEU A 146 -6.73 6.28 39.18
N SER A 147 -6.81 7.57 38.83
CA SER A 147 -7.25 8.62 39.74
C SER A 147 -8.63 8.34 40.34
N GLY A 148 -8.79 8.65 41.63
CA GLY A 148 -10.04 8.51 42.37
C GLY A 148 -10.43 7.07 42.74
N LEU A 149 -9.58 6.07 42.48
CA LEU A 149 -9.83 4.70 42.93
C LEU A 149 -9.56 4.56 44.43
N LYS A 150 -10.37 3.73 45.09
CA LYS A 150 -10.13 3.35 46.49
C LYS A 150 -8.85 2.53 46.61
N HIS A 151 -8.26 2.53 47.80
CA HIS A 151 -7.16 1.63 48.10
C HIS A 151 -7.55 0.18 47.88
N GLY A 152 -6.65 -0.59 47.30
CA GLY A 152 -6.88 -2.01 47.08
C GLY A 152 -6.14 -2.56 45.88
N ILE A 153 -6.48 -3.81 45.55
CA ILE A 153 -5.91 -4.54 44.42
C ILE A 153 -6.95 -4.63 43.31
N TYR A 154 -6.50 -4.29 42.10
CA TYR A 154 -7.26 -4.37 40.87
C TYR A 154 -6.50 -5.20 39.84
N LEU A 155 -7.23 -5.75 38.87
CA LEU A 155 -6.68 -6.44 37.71
C LEU A 155 -7.00 -5.61 36.47
N ALA A 156 -5.97 -5.22 35.74
CA ALA A 156 -6.14 -4.61 34.42
C ALA A 156 -5.92 -5.68 33.36
N LYS A 157 -6.92 -5.89 32.51
CA LYS A 157 -6.88 -6.87 31.42
C LYS A 157 -7.01 -6.15 30.09
N CYS A 158 -6.22 -6.58 29.12
CA CYS A 158 -6.26 -6.09 27.75
C CYS A 158 -5.91 -7.26 26.82
N ASN A 159 -6.88 -7.73 26.02
CA ASN A 159 -6.78 -9.01 25.31
C ASN A 159 -6.38 -10.16 26.25
N SER A 160 -5.28 -10.86 25.94
CA SER A 160 -4.71 -11.95 26.75
C SER A 160 -3.80 -11.47 27.88
N SER A 161 -3.37 -10.20 27.86
CA SER A 161 -2.49 -9.64 28.89
C SER A 161 -3.29 -9.22 30.12
N THR A 162 -2.80 -9.58 31.31
CA THR A 162 -3.36 -9.13 32.59
C THR A 162 -2.24 -8.68 33.52
N ILE A 163 -2.40 -7.54 34.17
CA ILE A 163 -1.48 -7.05 35.19
C ILE A 163 -2.21 -6.73 36.49
N LYS A 164 -1.55 -6.99 37.62
CA LYS A 164 -2.01 -6.60 38.96
C LYS A 164 -1.68 -5.13 39.20
N ILE A 165 -2.64 -4.38 39.75
CA ILE A 165 -2.51 -2.97 40.11
C ILE A 165 -2.83 -2.83 41.58
N THR A 166 -1.83 -2.41 42.37
CA THR A 166 -2.05 -2.05 43.77
C THR A 166 -2.16 -0.52 43.89
N VAL A 167 -3.27 -0.04 44.43
CA VAL A 167 -3.50 1.37 44.76
C VAL A 167 -3.27 1.52 46.27
N THR A 168 -2.16 2.14 46.65
CA THR A 168 -1.68 2.23 48.05
C THR A 168 -1.65 3.64 48.62
N LYS A 169 -2.13 4.63 47.87
CA LYS A 169 -2.19 6.04 48.28
C LYS A 169 -3.59 6.52 48.49
#